data_AF-A0A498N1B2-F1
#
_entry.id   AF-A0A498N1B2-F1
#
_cell.length_a   1.000
_cell.length_b   1.000
_cell.length_c   1.000
_cell.angle_alpha   90.00
_cell.angle_beta   90.00
_cell.angle_gamma   90.00
#
_symmetry.space_group_name_H-M   'P 1'
#
loop_
_entity.id
_entity.type
_entity.pdbx_description
1 polymer ?
#
loop_
_entity_poly.entity_id
_entity_poly.type
_entity_poly.pdbx_seq_one_letter_code
_entity_poly.pdbx_strand_id
1 'polypeptide(L)'
;MTGFTERMAEGGYDPCECICSHEHAMRRLISLLRQSQSYCTDTECLQEMPGPSSSVEGDITLPMIIMGWVVVALVLFLLRPASLRGPSASGKPSGPHGMFQIKKICCIGAGYVGGPTCSVIASMCPEITVTVVDVNESRIKAWNSDTLPIYEPGLNEVVLSCRGKNLFFSTDIDSAIKDADLVFISVNTPTKTYGMGKGRAADLKFIEACARRIVEVSDGYKIVTEKSTVPVRAAESIRRIFDANTKPSLNLQVLSNPEFLAEGTAVKDLKDPDRVLIGGDETPEGQRAISALSAVYERWVPKSRIITTNTWSSELSKLAANAFLAQRISSINSISALCESTGADVEEVARAIGMDQRIGSKFLKASVGFGGSCFQKDVLNLVYLCEALNLPEVASYWQQVIDMNEYQRKRFACRIIDCLFNTVTGKKIALLGFSFKKDTGDTRESSSIYISKYLMDEGAKLHIYDPKVLKEQIIQDLSQPSISGDNPERVSDLVTVTSDPYEACESAHALVICTEWDMFKDLDYEKIYHKMLKPAFIFDGRRVLDHLHTQLQNFGFQIETIGKKVTTRIPFTPTGGVPRINEPPVKKPKA
;
A
#
# COMPACT_ATOMS: atom_id res chain seq x y z
N MET A 1 10.65 4.04 60.97
CA MET A 1 10.00 4.97 60.04
C MET A 1 10.41 6.37 60.42
N THR A 2 11.52 6.83 59.85
CA THR A 2 12.12 8.14 60.12
C THR A 2 12.88 8.50 58.86
N GLY A 3 12.49 9.61 58.23
CA GLY A 3 13.34 10.28 57.26
C GLY A 3 14.44 11.02 58.02
N PHE A 4 15.64 11.05 57.45
CA PHE A 4 16.63 12.07 57.73
C PHE A 4 17.53 12.24 56.50
N THR A 5 17.51 13.47 55.99
CA THR A 5 18.60 14.22 55.34
C THR A 5 19.97 13.86 55.96
N GLU A 6 21.09 13.83 55.26
CA GLU A 6 21.75 14.97 54.62
C GLU A 6 23.04 14.49 53.91
N ARG A 7 23.56 15.32 53.01
CA ARG A 7 24.75 15.07 52.17
C ARG A 7 26.06 15.38 52.89
N MET A 8 27.14 14.88 52.26
CA MET A 8 28.57 15.21 52.38
C MET A 8 29.26 14.44 53.49
N ALA A 9 30.49 13.93 53.38
CA ALA A 9 31.59 13.94 52.42
C ALA A 9 32.31 12.58 52.68
N GLU A 10 33.08 11.95 51.80
CA GLU A 10 34.47 12.26 51.47
C GLU A 10 35.14 10.89 51.25
N GLY A 11 35.93 10.75 50.20
CA GLY A 11 37.06 9.81 50.20
C GLY A 11 36.80 8.34 49.84
N GLY A 12 37.76 7.78 49.12
CA GLY A 12 38.07 6.36 49.18
C GLY A 12 37.76 5.58 47.92
N TYR A 13 38.66 5.67 46.95
CA TYR A 13 38.80 4.69 45.89
C TYR A 13 39.28 3.37 46.53
N ASP A 14 38.49 2.29 46.44
CA ASP A 14 38.91 0.92 46.81
C ASP A 14 39.24 0.12 45.54
N PRO A 15 40.49 -0.33 45.35
CA PRO A 15 40.93 -1.01 44.14
C PRO A 15 40.67 -2.52 44.23
N CYS A 16 39.41 -2.97 44.27
CA CYS A 16 39.11 -4.41 44.22
C CYS A 16 37.68 -4.81 43.79
N GLU A 17 36.99 -4.06 42.93
CA GLU A 17 35.75 -4.56 42.28
C GLU A 17 35.96 -4.88 40.79
N CYS A 18 36.41 -6.10 40.52
CA CYS A 18 35.98 -6.89 39.38
C CYS A 18 34.49 -7.24 39.61
N ILE A 19 33.48 -6.96 38.77
CA ILE A 19 33.26 -7.50 37.42
C ILE A 19 31.89 -6.99 36.87
N CYS A 20 31.85 -6.76 35.54
CA CYS A 20 30.70 -6.90 34.62
C CYS A 20 29.41 -6.05 34.76
N SER A 21 29.32 -5.01 33.94
CA SER A 21 28.25 -4.97 32.92
C SER A 21 28.78 -4.34 31.63
N HIS A 22 28.43 -4.92 30.46
CA HIS A 22 28.82 -4.37 29.15
C HIS A 22 28.30 -2.93 28.95
N GLU A 23 27.22 -2.61 29.65
CA GLU A 23 26.59 -1.29 29.65
C GLU A 23 27.48 -0.21 30.29
N HIS A 24 28.18 -0.52 31.38
CA HIS A 24 29.11 0.42 32.00
C HIS A 24 30.36 0.68 31.14
N ALA A 25 30.85 -0.35 30.45
CA ALA A 25 31.95 -0.20 29.49
C ALA A 25 31.53 0.68 28.30
N MET A 26 30.32 0.48 27.75
CA MET A 26 29.79 1.31 26.66
C MET A 26 29.55 2.76 27.09
N ARG A 27 29.00 3.00 28.27
CA ARG A 27 28.79 4.37 28.78
C ARG A 27 30.11 5.11 28.98
N ARG A 28 31.16 4.41 29.44
CA ARG A 28 32.51 4.98 29.59
C ARG A 28 33.15 5.29 28.23
N LEU A 29 32.96 4.41 27.23
CA LEU A 29 33.42 4.65 25.86
C LEU A 29 32.73 5.85 25.21
N ILE A 30 31.40 5.98 25.38
CA ILE A 30 30.61 7.11 24.86
C ILE A 30 31.01 8.42 25.54
N SER A 31 31.31 8.38 26.84
CA SER A 31 31.80 9.56 27.58
C SER A 31 33.16 10.03 27.07
N LEU A 32 34.10 9.10 26.83
CA LEU A 32 35.41 9.39 26.27
C LEU A 32 35.32 9.93 24.83
N LEU A 33 34.43 9.38 24.00
CA LEU A 33 34.21 9.85 22.64
C LEU A 33 33.58 11.26 22.62
N ARG A 34 32.67 11.57 23.54
CA ARG A 34 32.08 12.92 23.68
C ARG A 34 33.08 13.97 24.17
N GLN A 35 34.05 13.59 25.00
CA GLN A 35 35.13 14.49 25.42
C GLN A 35 36.17 14.72 24.31
N SER A 36 36.25 13.85 23.31
CA SER A 36 37.21 13.96 22.19
C SER A 36 36.75 14.84 21.03
N GLN A 37 35.53 15.37 21.07
CA GLN A 37 35.01 16.26 20.02
C GLN A 37 35.12 17.72 20.48
N SER A 38 36.19 18.40 20.06
CA SER A 38 36.31 19.85 20.10
C SER A 38 35.26 20.47 19.17
N TYR A 39 34.45 21.37 19.71
CA TYR A 39 33.50 22.19 18.98
C TYR A 39 34.17 22.89 17.79
N CYS A 40 33.64 22.68 16.59
CA CYS A 40 33.92 23.53 15.44
C CYS A 40 32.82 24.60 15.40
N THR A 41 33.15 25.83 15.75
CA THR A 41 32.28 27.00 15.53
C THR A 41 32.76 27.74 14.30
N ASP A 42 31.88 27.87 13.32
CA ASP A 42 32.05 28.64 12.08
C ASP A 42 32.24 30.13 12.38
N THR A 43 33.48 30.57 12.63
CA THR A 43 33.98 31.94 12.39
C THR A 43 35.46 32.00 12.80
N GLU A 44 36.36 31.70 11.87
CA GLU A 44 37.77 32.18 11.84
C GLU A 44 38.51 31.47 10.68
N CYS A 45 38.19 31.88 9.45
CA CYS A 45 39.04 31.60 8.28
C CYS A 45 39.67 32.93 7.88
N LEU A 46 40.90 33.17 8.33
CA LEU A 46 41.92 34.02 7.69
C LEU A 46 43.13 34.13 8.64
N GLN A 47 44.13 33.26 8.46
CA GLN A 47 45.54 33.66 8.56
C GLN A 47 46.47 32.57 8.00
N GLU A 48 47.50 33.06 7.31
CA GLU A 48 48.48 32.36 6.48
C GLU A 48 49.26 31.29 7.24
N MET A 49 49.52 30.13 6.60
CA MET A 49 50.48 29.16 7.10
C MET A 49 51.90 29.50 6.62
N PRO A 50 52.93 29.33 7.47
CA PRO A 50 54.31 29.68 7.13
C PRO A 50 54.91 28.63 6.18
N GLY A 51 55.55 29.12 5.11
CA GLY A 51 56.39 28.28 4.24
C GLY A 51 57.71 27.89 4.93
N PRO A 52 58.32 26.75 4.54
CA PRO A 52 59.63 26.38 5.06
C PRO A 52 60.74 27.18 4.34
N SER A 53 61.66 27.72 5.13
CA SER A 53 62.89 28.35 4.70
C SER A 53 63.88 27.32 4.11
N SER A 54 64.51 27.74 3.01
CA SER A 54 65.75 27.24 2.38
C SER A 54 66.77 26.68 3.39
N SER A 55 67.55 25.62 3.15
CA SER A 55 68.35 25.23 1.96
C SER A 55 69.14 23.96 2.33
N VAL A 56 69.36 23.01 1.41
CA VAL A 56 70.65 22.35 1.06
C VAL A 56 70.40 21.44 -0.16
N GLU A 57 71.37 21.46 -1.07
CA GLU A 57 71.44 20.99 -2.45
C GLU A 57 71.20 19.49 -2.71
N GLY A 58 70.60 19.20 -3.87
CA GLY A 58 70.53 17.86 -4.45
C GLY A 58 69.27 17.67 -5.31
N ASP A 59 69.25 18.19 -6.54
CA ASP A 59 68.11 18.11 -7.46
C ASP A 59 67.75 16.65 -7.81
N ILE A 60 66.78 16.07 -7.11
CA ILE A 60 66.03 14.90 -7.58
C ILE A 60 64.82 15.44 -8.33
N THR A 61 64.93 15.52 -9.66
CA THR A 61 63.82 16.00 -10.49
C THR A 61 62.65 15.01 -10.48
N LEU A 62 61.42 15.50 -10.58
CA LEU A 62 60.19 14.68 -10.64
C LEU A 62 60.28 13.50 -11.65
N PRO A 63 60.92 13.65 -12.84
CA PRO A 63 61.17 12.53 -13.75
C PRO A 63 62.05 11.42 -13.15
N MET A 64 63.02 11.74 -12.29
CA MET A 64 63.88 10.75 -11.63
C MET A 64 63.11 9.97 -10.56
N ILE A 65 62.16 10.60 -9.87
CA ILE A 65 61.25 9.92 -8.93
C ILE A 65 60.34 8.95 -9.69
N ILE A 66 59.77 9.38 -10.81
CA ILE A 66 58.93 8.54 -11.67
C ILE A 66 59.75 7.36 -12.21
N MET A 67 60.97 7.60 -12.68
CA MET A 67 61.86 6.52 -13.14
C MET A 67 62.20 5.54 -12.01
N GLY A 68 62.42 6.04 -10.79
CA GLY A 68 62.62 5.20 -9.60
C GLY A 68 61.42 4.29 -9.31
N TRP A 69 60.20 4.83 -9.39
CA TRP A 69 58.98 4.04 -9.21
C TRP A 69 58.76 3.01 -10.33
N VAL A 70 59.11 3.34 -11.58
CA VAL A 70 59.04 2.40 -12.71
C VAL A 70 60.02 1.25 -12.52
N VAL A 71 61.25 1.54 -12.07
CA VAL A 71 62.27 0.50 -11.79
C VAL A 71 61.83 -0.39 -10.64
N VAL A 72 61.29 0.18 -9.55
CA VAL A 72 60.74 -0.61 -8.42
C VAL A 72 59.58 -1.49 -8.88
N ALA A 73 58.66 -0.97 -9.70
CA ALA A 73 57.56 -1.76 -10.25
C ALA A 73 58.05 -2.91 -11.15
N LEU A 74 59.10 -2.67 -11.95
CA LEU A 74 59.73 -3.70 -12.80
C LEU A 74 60.43 -4.78 -11.98
N VAL A 75 61.14 -4.40 -10.92
CA VAL A 75 61.80 -5.35 -10.00
C VAL A 75 60.75 -6.18 -9.26
N LEU A 76 59.67 -5.58 -8.77
CA LEU A 76 58.56 -6.29 -8.14
C LEU A 76 57.82 -7.23 -9.11
N PHE A 77 57.72 -6.85 -10.39
CA PHE A 77 57.14 -7.70 -11.44
C PHE A 77 58.04 -8.91 -11.77
N LEU A 78 59.35 -8.70 -11.87
CA LEU A 78 60.32 -9.76 -12.19
C LEU A 78 60.58 -10.72 -11.02
N LEU A 79 60.57 -10.22 -9.79
CA LEU A 79 60.73 -11.01 -8.56
C LEU A 79 59.41 -11.56 -8.01
N ARG A 80 58.32 -11.47 -8.78
CA ARG A 80 57.00 -11.94 -8.34
C ARG A 80 56.99 -13.47 -8.12
N PRO A 81 56.58 -13.97 -6.94
CA PRO A 81 56.51 -15.41 -6.65
C PRO A 81 55.64 -16.18 -7.64
N ALA A 82 56.02 -17.42 -7.97
CA ALA A 82 55.30 -18.26 -8.93
C ALA A 82 53.84 -18.55 -8.54
N SER A 83 53.48 -18.44 -7.25
CA SER A 83 52.10 -18.58 -6.74
C SER A 83 51.16 -17.44 -7.14
N LEU A 84 51.68 -16.31 -7.63
CA LEU A 84 50.91 -15.17 -8.15
C LEU A 84 50.88 -15.11 -9.69
N ARG A 85 51.49 -16.09 -10.37
CA ARG A 85 51.32 -16.29 -11.82
C ARG A 85 50.10 -17.18 -12.01
N GLY A 86 48.96 -16.57 -12.35
CA GLY A 86 47.74 -17.30 -12.71
C GLY A 86 48.02 -18.30 -13.85
N PRO A 87 47.20 -19.36 -13.98
CA PRO A 87 47.46 -20.44 -14.93
C PRO A 87 47.55 -19.90 -16.37
N SER A 88 48.59 -20.34 -17.06
CA SER A 88 48.88 -20.12 -18.48
C SER A 88 47.63 -20.30 -19.33
N ALA A 89 47.28 -19.26 -20.08
CA ALA A 89 46.22 -19.26 -21.08
C ALA A 89 46.54 -20.24 -22.21
N SER A 90 45.96 -21.44 -22.13
CA SER A 90 45.75 -22.35 -23.27
C SER A 90 44.25 -22.60 -23.51
N GLY A 91 43.42 -21.60 -23.23
CA GLY A 91 42.04 -21.50 -23.71
C GLY A 91 41.84 -20.11 -24.26
N LYS A 92 41.45 -20.00 -25.54
CA LYS A 92 40.94 -18.74 -26.11
C LYS A 92 39.89 -18.18 -25.14
N PRO A 93 39.86 -16.86 -24.84
CA PRO A 93 38.72 -16.30 -24.15
C PRO A 93 37.51 -16.51 -25.07
N SER A 94 36.63 -17.42 -24.70
CA SER A 94 35.26 -17.38 -25.17
C SER A 94 34.76 -15.96 -24.89
N GLY A 95 34.16 -15.33 -25.90
CA GLY A 95 33.54 -14.00 -25.76
C GLY A 95 32.53 -13.95 -24.61
N PRO A 96 31.87 -12.80 -24.38
CA PRO A 96 30.96 -12.65 -23.25
C PRO A 96 30.00 -13.86 -23.23
N HIS A 97 30.02 -14.64 -22.15
CA HIS A 97 29.06 -15.72 -21.94
C HIS A 97 27.68 -15.15 -22.26
N GLY A 98 27.01 -15.70 -23.29
CA GLY A 98 25.74 -15.17 -23.77
C GLY A 98 24.79 -14.98 -22.59
N MET A 99 24.39 -13.74 -22.34
CA MET A 99 23.47 -13.39 -21.28
C MET A 99 22.20 -14.24 -21.47
N PHE A 100 21.76 -14.96 -20.42
CA PHE A 100 20.53 -15.75 -20.48
C PHE A 100 19.36 -14.83 -20.87
N GLN A 101 18.69 -15.15 -21.98
CA GLN A 101 17.58 -14.37 -22.52
C GLN A 101 16.28 -15.12 -22.30
N ILE A 102 15.35 -14.46 -21.59
CA ILE A 102 14.00 -14.96 -21.38
C ILE A 102 13.21 -14.83 -22.69
N LYS A 103 12.72 -15.94 -23.23
CA LYS A 103 11.90 -16.00 -24.44
C LYS A 103 10.48 -16.48 -24.16
N LYS A 104 10.30 -17.29 -23.11
CA LYS A 104 8.99 -17.81 -22.69
C LYS A 104 8.73 -17.47 -21.22
N ILE A 105 7.61 -16.82 -20.95
CA ILE A 105 7.13 -16.47 -19.61
C ILE A 105 5.84 -17.25 -19.33
N CYS A 106 5.79 -17.94 -18.21
CA CYS A 106 4.56 -18.47 -17.63
C CYS A 106 4.17 -17.61 -16.42
N CYS A 107 2.89 -17.31 -16.24
CA CYS A 107 2.38 -16.66 -15.03
C CYS A 107 1.25 -17.47 -14.41
N ILE A 108 1.48 -18.00 -13.21
CA ILE A 108 0.48 -18.73 -12.44
C ILE A 108 -0.35 -17.73 -11.65
N GLY A 109 -1.62 -17.58 -12.04
CA GLY A 109 -2.60 -16.65 -11.47
C GLY A 109 -3.06 -15.60 -12.48
N ALA A 110 -4.30 -15.72 -12.96
CA ALA A 110 -4.89 -14.80 -13.95
C ALA A 110 -5.76 -13.72 -13.30
N GLY A 111 -5.36 -13.23 -12.12
CA GLY A 111 -6.08 -12.19 -11.38
C GLY A 111 -5.69 -10.76 -11.78
N TYR A 112 -5.98 -9.80 -10.89
CA TYR A 112 -5.69 -8.37 -11.04
C TYR A 112 -4.20 -8.02 -11.20
N VAL A 113 -3.28 -8.89 -10.75
CA VAL A 113 -1.84 -8.68 -10.90
C VAL A 113 -1.30 -9.38 -12.15
N GLY A 114 -1.47 -10.71 -12.22
CA GLY A 114 -0.88 -11.53 -13.27
C GLY A 114 -1.40 -11.19 -14.67
N GLY A 115 -2.71 -10.98 -14.81
CA GLY A 115 -3.34 -10.67 -16.11
C GLY A 115 -2.84 -9.35 -16.72
N PRO A 116 -3.03 -8.20 -16.05
CA PRO A 116 -2.55 -6.90 -16.54
C PRO A 116 -1.04 -6.87 -16.77
N THR A 117 -0.23 -7.39 -15.84
CA THR A 117 1.23 -7.38 -16.00
C THR A 117 1.66 -8.16 -17.24
N CYS A 118 1.19 -9.40 -17.39
CA CYS A 118 1.54 -10.23 -18.53
C CYS A 118 1.05 -9.66 -19.85
N SER A 119 -0.10 -8.98 -19.84
CA SER A 119 -0.62 -8.29 -21.02
C SER A 119 0.27 -7.14 -21.45
N VAL A 120 0.79 -6.34 -20.49
CA VAL A 120 1.73 -5.25 -20.79
C VAL A 120 3.10 -5.79 -21.20
N ILE A 121 3.62 -6.85 -20.56
CA ILE A 121 4.87 -7.50 -20.98
C ILE A 121 4.75 -8.00 -22.41
N ALA A 122 3.67 -8.71 -22.77
CA ALA A 122 3.46 -9.18 -24.13
C ALA A 122 3.35 -8.03 -25.14
N SER A 123 2.72 -6.92 -24.76
CA SER A 123 2.61 -5.72 -25.60
C SER A 123 3.94 -5.01 -25.82
N MET A 124 4.80 -4.96 -24.81
CA MET A 124 6.09 -4.26 -24.87
C MET A 124 7.23 -5.14 -25.41
N CYS A 125 7.08 -6.47 -25.35
CA CYS A 125 8.07 -7.44 -25.79
C CYS A 125 7.44 -8.46 -26.78
N PRO A 126 7.19 -8.07 -28.05
CA PRO A 126 6.56 -8.95 -29.04
C PRO A 126 7.31 -10.27 -29.30
N GLU A 127 8.61 -10.30 -29.03
CA GLU A 127 9.47 -11.48 -29.18
C GLU A 127 9.34 -12.50 -28.04
N ILE A 128 8.71 -12.12 -26.92
CA ILE A 128 8.51 -12.99 -25.76
C ILE A 128 7.11 -13.62 -25.84
N THR A 129 7.04 -14.94 -25.75
CA THR A 129 5.77 -15.65 -25.56
C THR A 129 5.38 -15.62 -24.09
N VAL A 130 4.20 -15.10 -23.79
CA VAL A 130 3.65 -14.98 -22.43
C VAL A 130 2.39 -15.81 -22.31
N THR A 131 2.41 -16.79 -21.41
CA THR A 131 1.27 -17.67 -21.12
C THR A 131 0.80 -17.47 -19.67
N VAL A 132 -0.41 -16.96 -19.51
CA VAL A 132 -1.06 -16.80 -18.19
C VAL A 132 -1.94 -18.02 -17.93
N VAL A 133 -1.76 -18.65 -16.78
CA VAL A 133 -2.48 -19.86 -16.39
C VAL A 133 -3.21 -19.70 -15.07
N ASP A 134 -4.36 -20.33 -14.93
CA ASP A 134 -5.17 -20.33 -13.70
C ASP A 134 -5.97 -21.63 -13.61
N VAL A 135 -6.20 -22.11 -12.39
CA VAL A 135 -7.06 -23.27 -12.13
C VAL A 135 -8.53 -22.97 -12.39
N ASN A 136 -8.91 -21.68 -12.34
CA ASN A 136 -10.28 -21.25 -12.60
C ASN A 136 -10.55 -21.16 -14.11
N GLU A 137 -11.15 -22.22 -14.66
CA GLU A 137 -11.51 -22.32 -16.07
C GLU A 137 -12.47 -21.20 -16.51
N SER A 138 -13.43 -20.81 -15.67
CA SER A 138 -14.36 -19.72 -16.01
C SER A 138 -13.65 -18.38 -16.18
N ARG A 139 -12.63 -18.11 -15.36
CA ARG A 139 -11.79 -16.91 -15.46
C ARG A 139 -10.94 -16.93 -16.71
N ILE A 140 -10.33 -18.07 -17.05
CA ILE A 140 -9.56 -18.22 -18.30
C ILE A 140 -10.45 -18.06 -19.53
N LYS A 141 -11.67 -18.62 -19.51
CA LYS A 141 -12.67 -18.40 -20.57
C LYS A 141 -13.01 -16.92 -20.75
N ALA A 142 -13.20 -16.19 -19.65
CA ALA A 142 -13.45 -14.75 -19.71
C ALA A 142 -12.26 -13.97 -20.31
N TRP A 143 -11.01 -14.29 -19.93
CA TRP A 143 -9.82 -13.70 -20.54
C TRP A 143 -9.68 -13.98 -22.04
N ASN A 144 -10.23 -15.10 -22.52
CA ASN A 144 -10.30 -15.46 -23.92
C ASN A 144 -11.55 -14.95 -24.65
N SER A 145 -12.46 -14.25 -23.95
CA SER A 145 -13.69 -13.67 -24.51
C SER A 145 -13.55 -12.17 -24.78
N ASP A 146 -14.57 -11.54 -25.36
CA ASP A 146 -14.60 -10.08 -25.58
C ASP A 146 -14.88 -9.29 -24.28
N THR A 147 -15.33 -9.98 -23.23
CA THR A 147 -15.61 -9.39 -21.91
C THR A 147 -14.59 -9.93 -20.89
N LEU A 148 -13.58 -9.11 -20.58
CA LEU A 148 -12.56 -9.48 -19.61
C LEU A 148 -13.14 -9.68 -18.20
N PRO A 149 -12.53 -10.55 -17.36
CA PRO A 149 -13.03 -10.83 -16.00
C PRO A 149 -12.75 -9.69 -15.02
N ILE A 150 -11.99 -8.67 -15.41
CA ILE A 150 -11.68 -7.48 -14.61
C ILE A 150 -11.88 -6.23 -15.47
N TYR A 151 -12.35 -5.16 -14.84
CA TYR A 151 -12.45 -3.85 -15.47
C TYR A 151 -11.23 -3.01 -15.07
N GLU A 152 -10.44 -2.61 -16.06
CA GLU A 152 -9.34 -1.67 -15.92
C GLU A 152 -9.28 -0.77 -17.16
N PRO A 153 -9.21 0.57 -16.98
CA PRO A 153 -9.09 1.49 -18.10
C PRO A 153 -7.87 1.15 -18.99
N GLY A 154 -8.11 0.97 -20.27
CA GLY A 154 -7.08 0.66 -21.26
C GLY A 154 -6.67 -0.82 -21.38
N LEU A 155 -7.16 -1.70 -20.50
CA LEU A 155 -6.71 -3.09 -20.46
C LEU A 155 -7.23 -3.89 -21.66
N ASN A 156 -8.49 -3.66 -22.05
CA ASN A 156 -9.10 -4.40 -23.16
C ASN A 156 -8.33 -4.19 -24.47
N GLU A 157 -7.93 -2.96 -24.78
CA GLU A 157 -7.15 -2.68 -25.98
C GLU A 157 -5.78 -3.38 -25.97
N VAL A 158 -5.09 -3.38 -24.81
CA VAL A 158 -3.80 -4.06 -24.66
C VAL A 158 -3.94 -5.56 -24.87
N VAL A 159 -4.92 -6.21 -24.21
CA VAL A 159 -5.15 -7.65 -24.33
C VAL A 159 -5.48 -8.03 -25.77
N LEU A 160 -6.43 -7.35 -26.42
CA LEU A 160 -6.84 -7.63 -27.79
C LEU A 160 -5.70 -7.46 -28.80
N SER A 161 -4.77 -6.53 -28.55
CA SER A 161 -3.63 -6.31 -29.46
C SER A 161 -2.62 -7.48 -29.49
N CYS A 162 -2.53 -8.25 -28.41
CA CYS A 162 -1.49 -9.28 -28.19
C CYS A 162 -2.05 -10.72 -28.10
N ARG A 163 -3.31 -10.88 -27.68
CA ARG A 163 -3.95 -12.19 -27.46
C ARG A 163 -3.95 -13.00 -28.76
N GLY A 164 -3.47 -14.24 -28.67
CA GLY A 164 -3.34 -15.15 -29.82
C GLY A 164 -2.13 -14.88 -30.72
N LYS A 165 -1.32 -13.85 -30.45
CA LYS A 165 -0.04 -13.59 -31.13
C LYS A 165 1.13 -14.07 -30.27
N ASN A 166 1.33 -13.41 -29.14
CA ASN A 166 2.34 -13.74 -28.15
C ASN A 166 1.81 -13.75 -26.70
N LEU A 167 0.54 -13.40 -26.48
CA LEU A 167 -0.16 -13.54 -25.20
C LEU A 167 -1.19 -14.67 -25.29
N PHE A 168 -1.15 -15.59 -24.33
CA PHE A 168 -2.04 -16.75 -24.26
C PHE A 168 -2.61 -16.93 -22.86
N PHE A 169 -3.87 -17.36 -22.76
CA PHE A 169 -4.51 -17.74 -21.50
C PHE A 169 -4.93 -19.20 -21.56
N SER A 170 -4.49 -20.01 -20.59
CA SER A 170 -4.68 -21.46 -20.59
C SER A 170 -5.00 -22.01 -19.20
N THR A 171 -5.64 -23.17 -19.15
CA THR A 171 -5.77 -24.00 -17.92
C THR A 171 -4.70 -25.07 -17.82
N ASP A 172 -3.90 -25.29 -18.88
CA ASP A 172 -2.78 -26.23 -18.88
C ASP A 172 -1.55 -25.61 -18.19
N ILE A 173 -1.55 -25.70 -16.87
CA ILE A 173 -0.51 -25.14 -15.99
C ILE A 173 0.83 -25.84 -16.21
N ASP A 174 0.83 -27.17 -16.33
CA ASP A 174 2.06 -27.96 -16.33
C ASP A 174 2.89 -27.75 -17.58
N SER A 175 2.23 -27.78 -18.75
CA SER A 175 2.91 -27.54 -20.02
C SER A 175 3.49 -26.13 -20.05
N ALA A 176 2.74 -25.13 -19.55
CA ALA A 176 3.22 -23.75 -19.48
C ALA A 176 4.44 -23.60 -18.57
N ILE A 177 4.47 -24.26 -17.40
CA ILE A 177 5.64 -24.28 -16.52
C ILE A 177 6.83 -24.95 -17.21
N LYS A 178 6.61 -26.13 -17.81
CA LYS A 178 7.66 -26.93 -18.44
C LYS A 178 8.37 -26.17 -19.56
N ASP A 179 7.62 -25.41 -20.34
CA ASP A 179 8.13 -24.64 -21.47
C ASP A 179 8.79 -23.30 -21.10
N ALA A 180 8.49 -22.74 -19.92
CA ALA A 180 8.91 -21.39 -19.56
C ALA A 180 10.37 -21.25 -19.13
N ASP A 181 11.00 -20.13 -19.49
CA ASP A 181 12.28 -19.68 -18.96
C ASP A 181 12.10 -18.96 -17.61
N LEU A 182 11.01 -18.21 -17.49
CA LEU A 182 10.60 -17.45 -16.32
C LEU A 182 9.17 -17.84 -15.91
N VAL A 183 8.96 -18.15 -14.63
CA VAL A 183 7.64 -18.45 -14.06
C VAL A 183 7.31 -17.40 -13.00
N PHE A 184 6.30 -16.58 -13.26
CA PHE A 184 5.71 -15.72 -12.24
C PHE A 184 4.72 -16.50 -11.36
N ILE A 185 4.78 -16.26 -10.06
CA ILE A 185 3.76 -16.70 -9.10
C ILE A 185 2.97 -15.45 -8.68
N SER A 186 1.72 -15.36 -9.14
CA SER A 186 0.80 -14.23 -8.92
C SER A 186 -0.53 -14.71 -8.33
N VAL A 187 -0.45 -15.59 -7.33
CA VAL A 187 -1.62 -16.13 -6.62
C VAL A 187 -1.97 -15.29 -5.41
N ASN A 188 -3.20 -15.46 -4.90
CA ASN A 188 -3.62 -14.80 -3.69
C ASN A 188 -2.95 -15.39 -2.44
N THR A 189 -2.67 -14.53 -1.48
CA THR A 189 -2.20 -14.89 -0.13
C THR A 189 -3.22 -14.38 0.88
N PRO A 190 -4.39 -15.06 0.99
CA PRO A 190 -5.49 -14.57 1.81
C PRO A 190 -5.08 -14.53 3.28
N THR A 191 -5.67 -13.64 4.05
CA THR A 191 -5.47 -13.61 5.50
C THR A 191 -5.99 -14.89 6.15
N LYS A 192 -5.23 -15.48 7.07
CA LYS A 192 -5.64 -16.69 7.79
C LYS A 192 -6.92 -16.43 8.58
N THR A 193 -7.90 -17.33 8.45
CA THR A 193 -9.19 -17.24 9.16
C THR A 193 -9.23 -18.06 10.46
N TYR A 194 -8.18 -18.84 10.73
CA TYR A 194 -8.04 -19.68 11.92
C TYR A 194 -6.56 -19.88 12.32
N GLY A 195 -6.35 -20.39 13.54
CA GLY A 195 -5.03 -20.72 14.08
C GLY A 195 -4.14 -19.50 14.40
N MET A 196 -2.84 -19.74 14.52
CA MET A 196 -1.86 -18.69 14.81
C MET A 196 -1.86 -17.60 13.71
N GLY A 197 -1.97 -16.34 14.12
CA GLY A 197 -2.06 -15.22 13.20
C GLY A 197 -3.44 -15.04 12.54
N LYS A 198 -4.51 -15.66 13.07
CA LYS A 198 -5.89 -15.43 12.61
C LYS A 198 -6.19 -13.93 12.47
N GLY A 199 -6.72 -13.53 11.32
CA GLY A 199 -7.09 -12.16 10.99
C GLY A 199 -5.93 -11.24 10.64
N ARG A 200 -4.67 -11.71 10.67
CA ARG A 200 -3.49 -10.84 10.48
C ARG A 200 -2.44 -11.43 9.54
N ALA A 201 -2.03 -12.67 9.79
CA ALA A 201 -1.02 -13.36 8.98
C ALA A 201 -1.60 -13.81 7.64
N ALA A 202 -0.82 -13.71 6.57
CA ALA A 202 -1.18 -14.29 5.29
C ALA A 202 -1.00 -15.81 5.26
N ASP A 203 -1.87 -16.48 4.52
CA ASP A 203 -1.85 -17.91 4.25
C ASP A 203 -1.03 -18.18 2.98
N LEU A 204 0.11 -18.87 3.14
CA LEU A 204 1.04 -19.18 2.05
C LEU A 204 0.69 -20.47 1.30
N LYS A 205 -0.44 -21.14 1.60
CA LYS A 205 -0.77 -22.43 0.98
C LYS A 205 -0.73 -22.44 -0.56
N PHE A 206 -1.14 -21.35 -1.19
CA PHE A 206 -1.16 -21.25 -2.65
C PHE A 206 0.23 -21.03 -3.23
N ILE A 207 1.08 -20.24 -2.54
CA ILE A 207 2.50 -20.08 -2.89
C ILE A 207 3.22 -21.43 -2.78
N GLU A 208 3.00 -22.15 -1.67
CA GLU A 208 3.57 -23.48 -1.46
C GLU A 208 3.10 -24.47 -2.53
N ALA A 209 1.80 -24.52 -2.83
CA ALA A 209 1.26 -25.38 -3.88
C ALA A 209 1.88 -25.08 -5.25
N CYS A 210 2.04 -23.81 -5.61
CA CYS A 210 2.70 -23.41 -6.85
C CYS A 210 4.17 -23.85 -6.87
N ALA A 211 4.93 -23.61 -5.79
CA ALA A 211 6.32 -24.03 -5.70
C ALA A 211 6.46 -25.57 -5.83
N ARG A 212 5.62 -26.33 -5.14
CA ARG A 212 5.59 -27.81 -5.26
C ARG A 212 5.29 -28.26 -6.68
N ARG A 213 4.33 -27.61 -7.36
CA ARG A 213 4.01 -27.96 -8.74
C ARG A 213 5.13 -27.60 -9.71
N ILE A 214 5.76 -26.44 -9.53
CA ILE A 214 6.90 -26.01 -10.35
C ILE A 214 8.04 -27.00 -10.26
N VAL A 215 8.45 -27.40 -9.05
CA VAL A 215 9.57 -28.36 -8.89
C VAL A 215 9.23 -29.74 -9.44
N GLU A 216 7.97 -30.17 -9.34
CA GLU A 216 7.49 -31.45 -9.88
C GLU A 216 7.65 -31.53 -11.40
N VAL A 217 7.20 -30.51 -12.14
CA VAL A 217 7.11 -30.54 -13.61
C VAL A 217 8.28 -29.87 -14.33
N SER A 218 9.17 -29.19 -13.60
CA SER A 218 10.33 -28.52 -14.17
C SER A 218 11.55 -29.44 -14.29
N ASP A 219 12.32 -29.18 -15.34
CA ASP A 219 13.68 -29.64 -15.59
C ASP A 219 14.51 -28.45 -16.11
N GLY A 220 15.83 -28.56 -16.10
CA GLY A 220 16.72 -27.53 -16.65
C GLY A 220 16.81 -26.27 -15.79
N TYR A 221 17.17 -25.15 -16.40
CA TYR A 221 17.29 -23.85 -15.74
C TYR A 221 15.99 -23.04 -15.88
N LYS A 222 15.45 -22.53 -14.77
CA LYS A 222 14.32 -21.59 -14.76
C LYS A 222 14.49 -20.52 -13.69
N ILE A 223 13.91 -19.36 -13.96
CA ILE A 223 13.77 -18.29 -12.97
C ILE A 223 12.33 -18.32 -12.46
N VAL A 224 12.14 -18.37 -11.15
CA VAL A 224 10.84 -18.34 -10.49
C VAL A 224 10.72 -17.02 -9.75
N THR A 225 9.74 -16.19 -10.11
CA THR A 225 9.58 -14.85 -9.58
C THR A 225 8.27 -14.70 -8.85
N GLU A 226 8.35 -14.42 -7.55
CA GLU A 226 7.21 -14.03 -6.73
C GLU A 226 6.79 -12.59 -7.12
N LYS A 227 5.51 -12.38 -7.44
CA LYS A 227 5.00 -11.08 -7.94
C LYS A 227 3.79 -10.52 -7.18
N SER A 228 3.28 -11.28 -6.23
CA SER A 228 2.15 -10.92 -5.38
C SER A 228 2.57 -9.97 -4.24
N THR A 229 1.58 -9.38 -3.56
CA THR A 229 1.76 -8.74 -2.25
C THR A 229 1.88 -9.84 -1.21
N VAL A 230 3.09 -10.27 -0.86
CA VAL A 230 3.30 -11.42 0.03
C VAL A 230 4.03 -10.97 1.28
N PRO A 231 3.72 -11.56 2.47
CA PRO A 231 4.52 -11.34 3.65
C PRO A 231 6.00 -11.63 3.39
N VAL A 232 6.83 -10.99 4.19
CA VAL A 232 8.25 -11.29 4.22
C VAL A 232 8.45 -12.77 4.58
N ARG A 233 9.32 -13.48 3.84
CA ARG A 233 9.63 -14.95 3.88
C ARG A 233 8.95 -15.84 2.85
N ALA A 234 8.28 -15.29 1.85
CA ALA A 234 7.74 -16.16 0.80
C ALA A 234 8.79 -16.69 -0.17
N ALA A 235 9.72 -15.85 -0.61
CA ALA A 235 10.87 -16.31 -1.38
C ALA A 235 11.68 -17.35 -0.61
N GLU A 236 11.84 -17.19 0.71
CA GLU A 236 12.48 -18.18 1.58
C GLU A 236 11.69 -19.50 1.61
N SER A 237 10.36 -19.43 1.70
CA SER A 237 9.49 -20.62 1.69
C SER A 237 9.57 -21.37 0.35
N ILE A 238 9.55 -20.64 -0.78
CA ILE A 238 9.71 -21.20 -2.12
C ILE A 238 11.08 -21.89 -2.24
N ARG A 239 12.14 -21.20 -1.83
CA ARG A 239 13.51 -21.72 -1.85
C ARG A 239 13.65 -22.99 -1.03
N ARG A 240 13.12 -23.02 0.19
CA ARG A 240 13.14 -24.21 1.05
C ARG A 240 12.46 -25.42 0.40
N ILE A 241 11.39 -25.19 -0.38
CA ILE A 241 10.72 -26.25 -1.14
C ILE A 241 11.62 -26.74 -2.29
N PHE A 242 12.25 -25.83 -3.02
CA PHE A 242 13.14 -26.18 -4.13
C PHE A 242 14.39 -26.93 -3.66
N ASP A 243 15.04 -26.45 -2.60
CA ASP A 243 16.25 -27.07 -2.03
C ASP A 243 15.98 -28.49 -1.51
N ALA A 244 14.78 -28.73 -0.97
CA ALA A 244 14.38 -30.04 -0.48
C ALA A 244 13.97 -31.03 -1.59
N ASN A 245 13.71 -30.57 -2.82
CA ASN A 245 13.19 -31.37 -3.93
C ASN A 245 14.05 -31.22 -5.20
N THR A 246 15.38 -31.16 -5.02
CA THR A 246 16.34 -31.02 -6.12
C THR A 246 16.34 -32.22 -7.06
N LYS A 247 16.63 -31.98 -8.34
CA LYS A 247 16.85 -33.01 -9.37
C LYS A 247 18.20 -32.76 -10.06
N PRO A 248 18.89 -33.79 -10.59
CA PRO A 248 20.25 -33.64 -11.14
C PRO A 248 20.41 -32.57 -12.24
N SER A 249 19.37 -32.31 -13.04
CA SER A 249 19.38 -31.33 -14.14
C SER A 249 18.62 -30.04 -13.82
N LEU A 250 18.06 -29.89 -12.62
CA LEU A 250 17.17 -28.79 -12.26
C LEU A 250 17.94 -27.69 -11.53
N ASN A 251 17.87 -26.47 -12.05
CA ASN A 251 18.38 -25.27 -11.39
C ASN A 251 17.28 -24.19 -11.40
N LEU A 252 16.75 -23.89 -10.20
CA LEU A 252 15.70 -22.90 -10.00
C LEU A 252 16.26 -21.69 -9.24
N GLN A 253 16.19 -20.52 -9.84
CA GLN A 253 16.54 -19.26 -9.19
C GLN A 253 15.27 -18.57 -8.68
N VAL A 254 15.25 -18.11 -7.44
CA VAL A 254 14.07 -17.43 -6.85
C VAL A 254 14.31 -15.93 -6.80
N LEU A 255 13.40 -15.16 -7.40
CA LEU A 255 13.36 -13.71 -7.33
C LEU A 255 12.08 -13.22 -6.64
N SER A 256 12.15 -12.02 -6.06
CA SER A 256 11.00 -11.23 -5.64
C SER A 256 10.85 -10.06 -6.61
N ASN A 257 9.67 -9.84 -7.17
CA ASN A 257 9.38 -8.69 -8.03
C ASN A 257 7.99 -8.13 -7.69
N PRO A 258 7.89 -7.39 -6.57
CA PRO A 258 6.62 -6.92 -6.06
C PRO A 258 5.90 -6.00 -7.06
N GLU A 259 4.58 -6.05 -7.05
CA GLU A 259 3.73 -5.18 -7.86
C GLU A 259 3.38 -3.86 -7.12
N PHE A 260 3.34 -2.74 -7.85
CA PHE A 260 3.01 -1.41 -7.35
C PHE A 260 1.83 -0.74 -8.06
N LEU A 261 1.19 -1.41 -9.03
CA LEU A 261 -0.03 -0.93 -9.67
C LEU A 261 -1.14 -0.63 -8.66
N ALA A 262 -1.96 0.36 -8.98
CA ALA A 262 -3.22 0.62 -8.29
C ALA A 262 -4.40 0.30 -9.22
N GLU A 263 -5.44 -0.33 -8.66
CA GLU A 263 -6.67 -0.60 -9.41
C GLU A 263 -7.30 0.72 -9.92
N GLY A 264 -7.82 0.71 -11.13
CA GLY A 264 -8.30 1.87 -11.89
C GLY A 264 -7.22 2.63 -12.66
N THR A 265 -5.93 2.36 -12.39
CA THR A 265 -4.79 2.94 -13.13
C THR A 265 -3.77 1.88 -13.57
N ALA A 266 -4.11 0.59 -13.52
CA ALA A 266 -3.14 -0.49 -13.60
C ALA A 266 -2.30 -0.46 -14.89
N VAL A 267 -2.94 -0.22 -16.03
CA VAL A 267 -2.25 -0.17 -17.34
C VAL A 267 -1.27 1.01 -17.41
N LYS A 268 -1.65 2.17 -16.87
CA LYS A 268 -0.76 3.34 -16.82
C LYS A 268 0.44 3.05 -15.94
N ASP A 269 0.20 2.51 -14.74
CA ASP A 269 1.24 2.22 -13.75
C ASP A 269 2.24 1.17 -14.27
N LEU A 270 1.78 0.19 -15.06
CA LEU A 270 2.64 -0.83 -15.68
C LEU A 270 3.45 -0.31 -16.87
N LYS A 271 2.88 0.62 -17.67
CA LYS A 271 3.57 1.20 -18.83
C LYS A 271 4.59 2.27 -18.44
N ASP A 272 4.33 3.02 -17.38
CA ASP A 272 5.21 4.09 -16.90
C ASP A 272 5.35 4.04 -15.36
N PRO A 273 5.98 2.99 -14.82
CA PRO A 273 6.10 2.81 -13.38
C PRO A 273 7.04 3.85 -12.76
N ASP A 274 6.74 4.33 -11.56
CA ASP A 274 7.68 5.15 -10.78
C ASP A 274 9.03 4.40 -10.58
N ARG A 275 8.94 3.08 -10.37
CA ARG A 275 10.05 2.14 -10.23
C ARG A 275 9.62 0.70 -10.46
N VAL A 276 10.55 -0.13 -10.91
CA VAL A 276 10.47 -1.60 -10.85
C VAL A 276 11.44 -2.07 -9.77
N LEU A 277 11.01 -2.98 -8.90
CA LEU A 277 11.84 -3.52 -7.82
C LEU A 277 12.09 -5.01 -8.05
N ILE A 278 13.35 -5.44 -8.04
CA ILE A 278 13.75 -6.84 -8.24
C ILE A 278 14.69 -7.26 -7.10
N GLY A 279 14.25 -8.21 -6.30
CA GLY A 279 15.02 -8.89 -5.26
C GLY A 279 15.57 -10.23 -5.75
N GLY A 280 16.84 -10.54 -5.52
CA GLY A 280 17.42 -11.85 -5.77
C GLY A 280 18.63 -12.12 -4.88
N ASP A 281 19.26 -13.29 -5.00
CA ASP A 281 20.42 -13.59 -4.14
C ASP A 281 21.67 -12.82 -4.54
N GLU A 282 22.52 -12.54 -3.56
CA GLU A 282 23.86 -11.96 -3.73
C GLU A 282 24.89 -13.03 -4.17
N THR A 283 24.47 -13.95 -5.05
CA THR A 283 25.31 -14.99 -5.64
C THR A 283 25.47 -14.75 -7.14
N PRO A 284 26.51 -15.29 -7.80
CA PRO A 284 26.66 -15.16 -9.25
C PRO A 284 25.43 -15.66 -10.04
N GLU A 285 24.73 -16.68 -9.55
CA GLU A 285 23.53 -17.20 -10.20
C GLU A 285 22.31 -16.28 -10.00
N GLY A 286 22.13 -15.78 -8.78
CA GLY A 286 21.09 -14.81 -8.44
C GLY A 286 21.23 -13.52 -9.24
N GLN A 287 22.45 -12.98 -9.36
CA GLN A 287 22.72 -11.79 -10.17
C GLN A 287 22.47 -12.01 -11.67
N ARG A 288 22.74 -13.21 -12.20
CA ARG A 288 22.36 -13.58 -13.58
C ARG A 288 20.83 -13.59 -13.75
N ALA A 289 20.09 -14.13 -12.79
CA ALA A 289 18.62 -14.15 -12.83
C ALA A 289 18.03 -12.73 -12.74
N ILE A 290 18.55 -11.89 -11.83
CA ILE A 290 18.16 -10.47 -11.72
C ILE A 290 18.41 -9.74 -13.05
N SER A 291 19.58 -9.94 -13.66
CA SER A 291 19.94 -9.31 -14.93
C SER A 291 19.01 -9.73 -16.06
N ALA A 292 18.65 -11.02 -16.12
CA ALA A 292 17.73 -11.54 -17.13
C ALA A 292 16.33 -10.93 -17.00
N LEU A 293 15.78 -10.83 -15.78
CA LEU A 293 14.49 -10.18 -15.56
C LEU A 293 14.55 -8.66 -15.79
N SER A 294 15.64 -8.00 -15.40
CA SER A 294 15.86 -6.57 -15.66
C SER A 294 15.84 -6.28 -17.16
N ALA A 295 16.47 -7.14 -17.98
CA ALA A 295 16.48 -7.00 -19.44
C ALA A 295 15.09 -7.05 -20.08
N VAL A 296 14.13 -7.75 -19.46
CA VAL A 296 12.72 -7.73 -19.90
C VAL A 296 12.11 -6.34 -19.65
N TYR A 297 12.25 -5.81 -18.43
CA TYR A 297 11.73 -4.49 -18.08
C TYR A 297 12.41 -3.34 -18.81
N GLU A 298 13.72 -3.44 -19.10
CA GLU A 298 14.50 -2.43 -19.83
C GLU A 298 13.98 -2.16 -21.25
N ARG A 299 13.08 -2.98 -21.79
CA ARG A 299 12.42 -2.76 -23.08
C ARG A 299 11.53 -1.52 -23.11
N TRP A 300 10.94 -1.14 -21.96
CA TRP A 300 10.10 0.06 -21.86
C TRP A 300 10.37 0.90 -20.60
N VAL A 301 11.00 0.34 -19.58
CA VAL A 301 11.34 1.04 -18.34
C VAL A 301 12.80 1.49 -18.39
N PRO A 302 13.10 2.79 -18.20
CA PRO A 302 14.47 3.27 -18.07
C PRO A 302 15.21 2.55 -16.95
N LYS A 303 16.46 2.15 -17.20
CA LYS A 303 17.31 1.45 -16.23
C LYS A 303 17.44 2.17 -14.88
N SER A 304 17.42 3.51 -14.87
CA SER A 304 17.44 4.32 -13.66
C SER A 304 16.22 4.13 -12.74
N ARG A 305 15.12 3.58 -13.27
CA ARG A 305 13.90 3.23 -12.51
C ARG A 305 13.83 1.74 -12.15
N ILE A 306 14.83 0.93 -12.50
CA ILE A 306 14.90 -0.48 -12.12
C ILE A 306 15.85 -0.61 -10.93
N ILE A 307 15.30 -0.93 -9.78
CA ILE A 307 16.01 -1.07 -8.51
C ILE A 307 16.21 -2.55 -8.23
N THR A 308 17.47 -2.96 -8.07
CA THR A 308 17.85 -4.33 -7.74
C THR A 308 18.35 -4.41 -6.30
N THR A 309 17.94 -5.43 -5.56
CA THR A 309 18.28 -5.63 -4.14
C THR A 309 18.28 -7.12 -3.78
N ASN A 310 18.52 -7.48 -2.52
CA ASN A 310 18.26 -8.83 -2.03
C ASN A 310 16.75 -9.13 -1.90
N THR A 311 16.37 -10.41 -1.87
CA THR A 311 14.97 -10.88 -1.80
C THR A 311 14.21 -10.30 -0.61
N TRP A 312 14.80 -10.34 0.58
CA TRP A 312 14.16 -9.85 1.81
C TRP A 312 13.86 -8.34 1.75
N SER A 313 14.84 -7.54 1.33
CA SER A 313 14.69 -6.11 1.17
C SER A 313 13.63 -5.76 0.13
N SER A 314 13.47 -6.57 -0.92
CA SER A 314 12.40 -6.40 -1.92
C SER A 314 11.01 -6.60 -1.30
N GLU A 315 10.80 -7.74 -0.62
CA GLU A 315 9.52 -8.08 0.03
C GLU A 315 9.15 -7.03 1.11
N LEU A 316 10.10 -6.69 1.98
CA LEU A 316 9.88 -5.70 3.05
C LEU A 316 9.58 -4.31 2.50
N SER A 317 10.27 -3.89 1.44
CA SER A 317 10.02 -2.58 0.81
C SER A 317 8.59 -2.45 0.31
N LYS A 318 7.98 -3.54 -0.17
CA LYS A 318 6.59 -3.53 -0.61
C LYS A 318 5.62 -3.34 0.55
N LEU A 319 5.77 -4.10 1.64
CA LEU A 319 4.93 -3.96 2.83
C LEU A 319 5.09 -2.57 3.45
N ALA A 320 6.33 -2.10 3.59
CA ALA A 320 6.62 -0.78 4.12
C ALA A 320 5.98 0.32 3.25
N ALA A 321 6.17 0.31 1.93
CA ALA A 321 5.58 1.31 1.04
C ALA A 321 4.05 1.40 1.19
N ASN A 322 3.36 0.26 1.23
CA ASN A 322 1.91 0.23 1.43
C ASN A 322 1.50 0.71 2.84
N ALA A 323 2.29 0.39 3.87
CA ALA A 323 2.07 0.88 5.23
C ALA A 323 2.25 2.41 5.32
N PHE A 324 3.24 2.99 4.65
CA PHE A 324 3.43 4.45 4.58
C PHE A 324 2.28 5.14 3.84
N LEU A 325 1.77 4.56 2.74
CA LEU A 325 0.60 5.09 2.03
C LEU A 325 -0.65 5.07 2.91
N ALA A 326 -0.92 3.96 3.59
CA ALA A 326 -2.04 3.82 4.52
C ALA A 326 -1.90 4.78 5.71
N GLN A 327 -0.69 4.92 6.27
CA GLN A 327 -0.38 5.83 7.36
C GLN A 327 -0.72 7.27 6.99
N ARG A 328 -0.36 7.75 5.80
CA ARG A 328 -0.71 9.12 5.37
C ARG A 328 -2.20 9.38 5.38
N ILE A 329 -3.01 8.41 4.92
CA ILE A 329 -4.47 8.50 4.94
C ILE A 329 -4.98 8.52 6.39
N SER A 330 -4.51 7.62 7.25
CA SER A 330 -4.90 7.60 8.67
C SER A 330 -4.47 8.87 9.40
N SER A 331 -3.29 9.42 9.10
CA SER A 331 -2.81 10.69 9.66
C SER A 331 -3.70 11.85 9.24
N ILE A 332 -4.05 12.00 7.96
CA ILE A 332 -4.93 13.11 7.57
C ILE A 332 -6.37 12.91 8.08
N ASN A 333 -6.84 11.66 8.20
CA ASN A 333 -8.13 11.34 8.79
C ASN A 333 -8.18 11.67 10.29
N SER A 334 -7.09 11.47 11.04
CA SER A 334 -7.05 11.88 12.45
C SER A 334 -7.14 13.41 12.59
N ILE A 335 -6.45 14.14 11.71
CA ILE A 335 -6.54 15.61 11.63
C ILE A 335 -7.93 16.06 11.21
N SER A 336 -8.65 15.29 10.38
CA SER A 336 -10.04 15.60 10.01
C SER A 336 -10.97 15.69 11.23
N ALA A 337 -10.82 14.79 12.20
CA ALA A 337 -11.61 14.85 13.45
C ALA A 337 -11.28 16.10 14.29
N LEU A 338 -10.00 16.51 14.31
CA LEU A 338 -9.58 17.74 14.97
C LEU A 338 -10.16 18.98 14.28
N CYS A 339 -10.19 19.00 12.94
CA CYS A 339 -10.78 20.07 12.15
C CYS A 339 -12.28 20.23 12.45
N GLU A 340 -13.02 19.12 12.50
CA GLU A 340 -14.45 19.09 12.87
C GLU A 340 -14.71 19.72 14.26
N SER A 341 -13.81 19.49 15.21
CA SER A 341 -13.92 19.98 16.59
C SER A 341 -13.55 21.46 16.74
N THR A 342 -12.57 21.91 15.96
CA THR A 342 -11.95 23.23 16.10
C THR A 342 -12.49 24.29 15.13
N GLY A 343 -13.13 23.88 14.05
CA GLY A 343 -13.64 24.78 13.01
C GLY A 343 -12.68 25.00 11.82
N ALA A 344 -11.53 24.32 11.78
CA ALA A 344 -10.68 24.27 10.59
C ALA A 344 -11.30 23.41 9.48
N ASP A 345 -10.80 23.55 8.25
CA ASP A 345 -11.14 22.68 7.11
C ASP A 345 -9.95 21.78 6.75
N VAL A 346 -10.16 20.47 6.78
CA VAL A 346 -9.10 19.48 6.53
C VAL A 346 -8.47 19.63 5.13
N GLU A 347 -9.20 20.08 4.12
CA GLU A 347 -8.65 20.28 2.78
C GLU A 347 -7.65 21.45 2.74
N GLU A 348 -7.93 22.52 3.49
CA GLU A 348 -7.02 23.65 3.61
C GLU A 348 -5.75 23.24 4.36
N VAL A 349 -5.90 22.46 5.44
CA VAL A 349 -4.77 21.91 6.19
C VAL A 349 -3.95 20.96 5.32
N ALA A 350 -4.60 20.02 4.62
CA ALA A 350 -3.96 19.08 3.70
C ALA A 350 -3.18 19.80 2.59
N ARG A 351 -3.75 20.86 2.02
CA ARG A 351 -3.08 21.70 1.02
C ARG A 351 -1.86 22.39 1.62
N ALA A 352 -1.97 22.98 2.81
CA ALA A 352 -0.86 23.67 3.45
C ALA A 352 0.31 22.72 3.77
N ILE A 353 0.05 21.55 4.37
CA ILE A 353 1.10 20.57 4.68
C ILE A 353 1.69 19.94 3.41
N GLY A 354 0.86 19.73 2.37
CA GLY A 354 1.27 19.10 1.12
C GLY A 354 2.15 19.97 0.22
N MET A 355 2.24 21.28 0.50
CA MET A 355 3.16 22.20 -0.20
C MET A 355 4.62 22.01 0.24
N ASP A 356 4.87 21.43 1.42
CA ASP A 356 6.22 21.04 1.81
C ASP A 356 6.66 19.82 1.00
N GLN A 357 7.65 19.98 0.14
CA GLN A 357 8.12 18.93 -0.78
C GLN A 357 8.67 17.69 -0.05
N ARG A 358 9.08 17.81 1.22
CA ARG A 358 9.52 16.67 2.05
C ARG A 358 8.34 15.78 2.45
N ILE A 359 7.13 16.33 2.47
CA ILE A 359 5.88 15.62 2.73
C ILE A 359 5.21 15.22 1.41
N GLY A 360 5.12 16.16 0.46
CA GLY A 360 4.40 16.02 -0.80
C GLY A 360 2.89 16.03 -0.66
N SER A 361 2.18 16.32 -1.77
CA SER A 361 0.73 16.55 -1.79
C SER A 361 -0.13 15.29 -1.99
N LYS A 362 0.47 14.14 -2.33
CA LYS A 362 -0.26 12.90 -2.62
C LYS A 362 -0.70 12.19 -1.34
N PHE A 363 -1.79 11.41 -1.42
CA PHE A 363 -2.31 10.59 -0.30
C PHE A 363 -2.67 11.42 0.96
N LEU A 364 -3.10 12.67 0.76
CA LEU A 364 -3.56 13.58 1.82
C LEU A 364 -5.05 13.93 1.68
N LYS A 365 -5.82 13.11 0.96
CA LYS A 365 -7.26 13.29 0.82
C LYS A 365 -7.97 12.57 1.96
N ALA A 366 -8.59 13.34 2.85
CA ALA A 366 -9.38 12.76 3.93
C ALA A 366 -10.62 12.04 3.37
N SER A 367 -11.03 10.94 4.01
CA SER A 367 -12.16 10.13 3.59
C SER A 367 -12.81 9.40 4.77
N VAL A 368 -13.91 8.69 4.51
CA VAL A 368 -14.58 7.81 5.48
C VAL A 368 -13.68 6.67 5.98
N GLY A 369 -12.60 6.38 5.24
CA GLY A 369 -11.60 5.38 5.56
C GLY A 369 -11.05 4.77 4.28
N PHE A 370 -9.78 4.36 4.30
CA PHE A 370 -9.21 3.60 3.18
C PHE A 370 -9.81 2.20 3.13
N GLY A 371 -9.81 1.59 1.95
CA GLY A 371 -10.20 0.20 1.73
C GLY A 371 -9.27 -0.49 0.73
N GLY A 372 -9.77 -1.52 0.07
CA GLY A 372 -9.01 -2.32 -0.89
C GLY A 372 -8.21 -3.44 -0.25
N SER A 373 -7.85 -4.43 -1.05
CA SER A 373 -7.23 -5.67 -0.57
C SER A 373 -5.78 -5.54 -0.06
N CYS A 374 -5.14 -4.38 -0.27
CA CYS A 374 -3.72 -4.17 0.05
C CYS A 374 -3.49 -3.56 1.43
N PHE A 375 -4.02 -2.36 1.72
CA PHE A 375 -3.57 -1.58 2.88
C PHE A 375 -3.80 -2.26 4.22
N GLN A 376 -5.04 -2.67 4.51
CA GLN A 376 -5.35 -3.30 5.80
C GLN A 376 -4.59 -4.61 5.97
N LYS A 377 -4.59 -5.45 4.92
CA LYS A 377 -3.88 -6.73 4.90
C LYS A 377 -2.38 -6.55 5.13
N ASP A 378 -1.73 -5.64 4.42
CA ASP A 378 -0.27 -5.49 4.45
C ASP A 378 0.20 -4.88 5.78
N VAL A 379 -0.54 -3.91 6.34
CA VAL A 379 -0.23 -3.37 7.66
C VAL A 379 -0.42 -4.44 8.74
N LEU A 380 -1.51 -5.22 8.71
CA LEU A 380 -1.71 -6.30 9.68
C LEU A 380 -0.66 -7.42 9.56
N ASN A 381 -0.20 -7.71 8.34
CA ASN A 381 0.93 -8.63 8.13
C ASN A 381 2.23 -8.05 8.69
N LEU A 382 2.49 -6.75 8.52
CA LEU A 382 3.65 -6.08 9.10
C LEU A 382 3.61 -6.11 10.64
N VAL A 383 2.45 -5.82 11.24
CA VAL A 383 2.23 -5.92 12.69
C VAL A 383 2.53 -7.35 13.18
N TYR A 384 1.96 -8.35 12.52
CA TYR A 384 2.18 -9.76 12.88
C TYR A 384 3.65 -10.18 12.74
N LEU A 385 4.34 -9.70 11.68
CA LEU A 385 5.76 -9.95 11.49
C LEU A 385 6.60 -9.34 12.62
N CYS A 386 6.31 -8.09 13.01
CA CYS A 386 7.00 -7.43 14.12
C CYS A 386 6.81 -8.21 15.44
N GLU A 387 5.60 -8.68 15.73
CA GLU A 387 5.33 -9.52 16.91
C GLU A 387 6.12 -10.84 16.85
N ALA A 388 6.12 -11.52 15.70
CA ALA A 388 6.85 -12.77 15.51
C ALA A 388 8.37 -12.61 15.64
N LEU A 389 8.89 -11.40 15.37
CA LEU A 389 10.30 -11.02 15.55
C LEU A 389 10.59 -10.41 16.93
N ASN A 390 9.63 -10.44 17.86
CA ASN A 390 9.75 -9.88 19.22
C ASN A 390 10.04 -8.37 19.23
N LEU A 391 9.33 -7.61 18.38
CA LEU A 391 9.38 -6.14 18.26
C LEU A 391 7.99 -5.50 18.57
N PRO A 392 7.47 -5.63 19.80
CA PRO A 392 6.11 -5.22 20.14
C PRO A 392 5.85 -3.71 20.03
N GLU A 393 6.87 -2.86 20.23
CA GLU A 393 6.76 -1.40 20.08
C GLU A 393 6.52 -1.01 18.61
N VAL A 394 7.22 -1.68 17.69
CA VAL A 394 7.07 -1.47 16.24
C VAL A 394 5.72 -1.99 15.78
N ALA A 395 5.28 -3.13 16.30
CA ALA A 395 3.94 -3.67 16.04
C ALA A 395 2.84 -2.68 16.48
N SER A 396 2.95 -2.15 17.70
CA SER A 396 1.97 -1.20 18.25
C SER A 396 1.91 0.10 17.45
N TYR A 397 3.06 0.61 16.98
CA TYR A 397 3.12 1.80 16.13
C TYR A 397 2.32 1.61 14.83
N TRP A 398 2.55 0.51 14.11
CA TRP A 398 1.85 0.27 12.84
C TRP A 398 0.38 -0.12 13.04
N GLN A 399 0.02 -0.73 14.17
CA GLN A 399 -1.37 -1.04 14.52
C GLN A 399 -2.24 0.23 14.59
N GLN A 400 -1.68 1.37 15.03
CA GLN A 400 -2.40 2.66 15.05
C GLN A 400 -2.92 3.10 13.68
N VAL A 401 -2.28 2.68 12.58
CA VAL A 401 -2.77 2.98 11.23
C VAL A 401 -4.13 2.33 10.99
N ILE A 402 -4.33 1.09 11.47
CA ILE A 402 -5.60 0.37 11.36
C ILE A 402 -6.62 0.92 12.35
N ASP A 403 -6.22 1.09 13.62
CA ASP A 403 -7.12 1.56 14.68
C ASP A 403 -7.73 2.93 14.32
N MET A 404 -6.93 3.83 13.73
CA MET A 404 -7.40 5.14 13.26
C MET A 404 -8.39 5.02 12.09
N ASN A 405 -8.19 4.06 11.19
CA ASN A 405 -9.10 3.82 10.07
C ASN A 405 -10.45 3.25 10.54
N GLU A 406 -10.43 2.34 11.51
CA GLU A 406 -11.65 1.81 12.15
C GLU A 406 -12.39 2.91 12.93
N TYR A 407 -11.65 3.74 13.69
CA TYR A 407 -12.20 4.91 14.37
C TYR A 407 -12.88 5.87 13.38
N GLN A 408 -12.25 6.17 12.24
CA GLN A 408 -12.81 7.05 11.22
C GLN A 408 -14.15 6.53 10.69
N ARG A 409 -14.22 5.24 10.31
CA ARG A 409 -15.44 4.59 9.83
C ARG A 409 -16.55 4.66 10.89
N LYS A 410 -16.23 4.30 12.14
CA LYS A 410 -17.19 4.31 13.26
C LYS A 410 -17.69 5.72 13.57
N ARG A 411 -16.81 6.72 13.67
CA ARG A 411 -17.19 8.12 13.93
C ARG A 411 -18.14 8.65 12.86
N PHE A 412 -17.88 8.34 11.59
CA PHE A 412 -18.73 8.79 10.50
C PHE A 412 -20.14 8.18 10.59
N ALA A 413 -20.25 6.88 10.86
CA ALA A 413 -21.54 6.23 11.08
C ALA A 413 -22.29 6.80 12.31
N CYS A 414 -21.59 7.01 13.43
CA CYS A 414 -22.17 7.66 14.61
C CYS A 414 -22.70 9.05 14.29
N ARG A 415 -21.95 9.88 13.53
CA ARG A 415 -22.40 11.21 13.12
C ARG A 415 -23.69 11.17 12.30
N ILE A 416 -23.85 10.16 11.42
CA ILE A 416 -25.10 9.95 10.66
C ILE A 416 -26.26 9.70 11.64
N ILE A 417 -26.09 8.76 12.57
CA ILE A 417 -27.10 8.37 13.54
C ILE A 417 -27.46 9.56 14.45
N ASP A 418 -26.47 10.28 14.96
CA ASP A 418 -26.65 11.47 15.81
C ASP A 418 -27.47 12.56 15.11
N CYS A 419 -27.14 12.84 13.84
CA CYS A 419 -27.86 13.83 13.04
C CYS A 419 -29.28 13.39 12.67
N LEU A 420 -29.51 12.08 12.61
CA LEU A 420 -30.83 11.48 12.40
C LEU A 420 -31.56 11.17 13.72
N PHE A 421 -31.31 11.98 14.75
CA PHE A 421 -32.03 11.97 16.03
C PHE A 421 -31.79 10.72 16.88
N ASN A 422 -30.59 10.12 16.78
CA ASN A 422 -30.21 8.90 17.48
C ASN A 422 -31.14 7.70 17.19
N THR A 423 -31.87 7.73 16.08
CA THR A 423 -32.74 6.63 15.68
C THR A 423 -32.82 6.55 14.16
N VAL A 424 -32.39 5.42 13.60
CA VAL A 424 -32.49 5.14 12.16
C VAL A 424 -33.35 3.93 11.83
N THR A 425 -33.99 3.34 12.84
CA THR A 425 -34.88 2.18 12.67
C THR A 425 -36.01 2.49 11.69
N GLY A 426 -36.08 1.70 10.61
CA GLY A 426 -37.07 1.86 9.54
C GLY A 426 -36.86 3.07 8.63
N LYS A 427 -35.87 3.94 8.90
CA LYS A 427 -35.56 5.09 8.04
C LYS A 427 -34.87 4.59 6.77
N LYS A 428 -35.36 5.05 5.62
CA LYS A 428 -34.68 4.90 4.34
C LYS A 428 -33.44 5.80 4.28
N ILE A 429 -32.27 5.21 4.02
CA ILE A 429 -31.00 5.91 3.79
C ILE A 429 -30.45 5.48 2.42
N ALA A 430 -30.19 6.45 1.55
CA ALA A 430 -29.53 6.22 0.27
C ALA A 430 -28.01 6.15 0.49
N LEU A 431 -27.36 5.10 0.01
CA LEU A 431 -25.91 4.93 0.06
C LEU A 431 -25.37 4.91 -1.37
N LEU A 432 -24.63 5.97 -1.73
CA LEU A 432 -24.05 6.15 -3.05
C LEU A 432 -22.57 5.75 -3.04
N GLY A 433 -22.26 4.72 -3.82
CA GLY A 433 -20.94 4.13 -3.98
C GLY A 433 -20.65 3.00 -2.98
N PHE A 434 -20.34 1.82 -3.51
CA PHE A 434 -20.07 0.61 -2.73
C PHE A 434 -18.65 0.07 -2.93
N SER A 435 -18.06 0.30 -4.09
CA SER A 435 -16.64 0.00 -4.37
C SER A 435 -15.70 0.72 -3.40
N PHE A 436 -14.48 0.22 -3.19
CA PHE A 436 -13.59 0.82 -2.19
C PHE A 436 -13.01 2.19 -2.64
N LYS A 437 -13.00 2.44 -3.96
CA LYS A 437 -12.61 3.68 -4.63
C LYS A 437 -13.33 3.76 -5.99
N LYS A 438 -13.27 4.92 -6.65
CA LYS A 438 -13.81 5.06 -8.01
C LYS A 438 -13.02 4.25 -9.05
N ASP A 439 -13.64 4.06 -10.21
CA ASP A 439 -13.10 3.42 -11.41
C ASP A 439 -12.74 1.92 -11.26
N THR A 440 -13.34 1.24 -10.28
CA THR A 440 -13.23 -0.22 -10.07
C THR A 440 -14.57 -0.80 -9.61
N GLY A 441 -14.76 -2.09 -9.85
CA GLY A 441 -15.87 -2.88 -9.27
C GLY A 441 -15.47 -3.63 -8.00
N ASP A 442 -14.25 -3.44 -7.50
CA ASP A 442 -13.76 -4.14 -6.31
C ASP A 442 -14.33 -3.55 -5.01
N THR A 443 -14.81 -4.44 -4.14
CA THR A 443 -15.46 -4.14 -2.87
C THR A 443 -14.64 -4.59 -1.66
N ARG A 444 -13.52 -5.30 -1.87
CA ARG A 444 -12.70 -5.85 -0.77
C ARG A 444 -12.30 -4.75 0.21
N GLU A 445 -12.59 -4.97 1.49
CA GLU A 445 -12.34 -4.02 2.59
C GLU A 445 -12.92 -2.60 2.33
N SER A 446 -13.94 -2.47 1.49
CA SER A 446 -14.59 -1.19 1.22
C SER A 446 -15.20 -0.61 2.49
N SER A 447 -14.93 0.67 2.75
CA SER A 447 -15.55 1.40 3.86
C SER A 447 -17.08 1.39 3.76
N SER A 448 -17.66 1.29 2.56
CA SER A 448 -19.11 1.18 2.36
C SER A 448 -19.71 -0.05 3.03
N ILE A 449 -19.00 -1.17 3.08
CA ILE A 449 -19.44 -2.39 3.77
C ILE A 449 -19.59 -2.12 5.26
N TYR A 450 -18.59 -1.49 5.89
CA TYR A 450 -18.60 -1.19 7.31
C TYR A 450 -19.62 -0.10 7.68
N ILE A 451 -19.76 0.95 6.87
CA ILE A 451 -20.81 1.96 7.10
C ILE A 451 -22.20 1.32 6.97
N SER A 452 -22.41 0.48 5.95
CA SER A 452 -23.67 -0.26 5.80
C SER A 452 -23.95 -1.13 7.03
N LYS A 453 -22.93 -1.87 7.50
CA LYS A 453 -23.01 -2.68 8.72
C LYS A 453 -23.50 -1.86 9.91
N TYR A 454 -22.84 -0.74 10.22
CA TYR A 454 -23.20 0.08 11.39
C TYR A 454 -24.62 0.66 11.30
N LEU A 455 -25.07 1.02 10.10
CA LEU A 455 -26.44 1.53 9.90
C LEU A 455 -27.48 0.39 9.96
N MET A 456 -27.16 -0.78 9.42
CA MET A 456 -27.98 -1.98 9.55
C MET A 456 -28.09 -2.42 11.00
N ASP A 457 -27.00 -2.32 11.77
CA ASP A 457 -26.94 -2.56 13.23
C ASP A 457 -28.00 -1.76 14.00
N GLU A 458 -28.36 -0.57 13.52
CA GLU A 458 -29.39 0.32 14.08
C GLU A 458 -30.77 0.22 13.37
N GLY A 459 -30.94 -0.74 12.44
CA GLY A 459 -32.19 -1.03 11.75
C GLY A 459 -32.55 -0.08 10.60
N ALA A 460 -31.55 0.60 10.01
CA ALA A 460 -31.76 1.43 8.82
C ALA A 460 -32.12 0.59 7.58
N LYS A 461 -32.98 1.14 6.72
CA LYS A 461 -33.29 0.56 5.40
C LYS A 461 -32.39 1.21 4.35
N LEU A 462 -31.35 0.49 3.94
CA LEU A 462 -30.35 0.97 2.99
C LEU A 462 -30.80 0.76 1.56
N HIS A 463 -30.75 1.83 0.76
CA HIS A 463 -30.88 1.76 -0.68
C HIS A 463 -29.53 2.09 -1.32
N ILE A 464 -28.88 1.07 -1.87
CA ILE A 464 -27.49 1.15 -2.33
C ILE A 464 -27.46 1.32 -3.85
N TYR A 465 -26.64 2.25 -4.33
CA TYR A 465 -26.33 2.42 -5.74
C TYR A 465 -24.82 2.49 -5.93
N ASP A 466 -24.29 1.67 -6.85
CA ASP A 466 -22.91 1.80 -7.37
C ASP A 466 -22.93 1.54 -8.89
N PRO A 467 -22.24 2.34 -9.71
CA PRO A 467 -22.28 2.22 -11.16
C PRO A 467 -21.58 0.97 -11.73
N LYS A 468 -20.73 0.29 -10.96
CA LYS A 468 -19.89 -0.81 -11.45
C LYS A 468 -19.93 -2.07 -10.59
N VAL A 469 -20.31 -1.98 -9.32
CA VAL A 469 -20.44 -3.17 -8.46
C VAL A 469 -21.74 -3.91 -8.76
N LEU A 470 -21.64 -5.22 -8.99
CA LEU A 470 -22.79 -6.09 -9.22
C LEU A 470 -23.65 -6.25 -7.96
N LYS A 471 -24.98 -6.35 -8.14
CA LYS A 471 -25.92 -6.55 -7.04
C LYS A 471 -25.58 -7.76 -6.19
N GLU A 472 -25.23 -8.87 -6.83
CA GLU A 472 -24.90 -10.13 -6.18
C GLU A 472 -23.68 -9.98 -5.27
N GLN A 473 -22.68 -9.19 -5.70
CA GLN A 473 -21.48 -8.91 -4.91
C GLN A 473 -21.82 -8.09 -3.66
N ILE A 474 -22.65 -7.04 -3.78
CA ILE A 474 -23.10 -6.21 -2.65
C ILE A 474 -23.81 -7.08 -1.61
N ILE A 475 -24.75 -7.93 -2.05
CA ILE A 475 -25.49 -8.82 -1.16
C ILE A 475 -24.54 -9.83 -0.50
N GLN A 476 -23.60 -10.41 -1.26
CA GLN A 476 -22.63 -11.37 -0.74
C GLN A 476 -21.72 -10.76 0.32
N ASP A 477 -21.26 -9.52 0.12
CA ASP A 477 -20.37 -8.82 1.05
C ASP A 477 -21.09 -8.45 2.35
N LEU A 478 -22.34 -7.98 2.26
CA LEU A 478 -23.14 -7.66 3.43
C LEU A 478 -23.64 -8.91 4.17
N SER A 479 -23.79 -10.04 3.48
CA SER A 479 -24.20 -11.32 4.08
C SER A 479 -23.07 -12.08 4.76
N GLN A 480 -21.83 -11.59 4.71
CA GLN A 480 -20.72 -12.24 5.41
C GLN A 480 -21.01 -12.32 6.92
N PRO A 481 -20.66 -13.44 7.60
CA PRO A 481 -20.91 -13.59 9.04
C PRO A 481 -20.26 -12.50 9.90
N SER A 482 -19.11 -11.96 9.47
CA SER A 482 -18.44 -10.84 10.14
C SER A 482 -19.21 -9.52 10.05
N ILE A 483 -20.15 -9.42 9.10
CA ILE A 483 -20.93 -8.22 8.82
C ILE A 483 -22.34 -8.34 9.37
N SER A 484 -23.11 -9.35 8.94
CA SER A 484 -24.52 -9.50 9.35
C SER A 484 -24.76 -10.43 10.55
N GLY A 485 -23.69 -11.02 11.13
CA GLY A 485 -23.81 -11.99 12.22
C GLY A 485 -24.56 -13.25 11.78
N ASP A 486 -25.31 -13.86 12.70
CA ASP A 486 -26.06 -15.10 12.47
C ASP A 486 -27.49 -14.88 11.94
N ASN A 487 -27.79 -13.69 11.39
CA ASN A 487 -29.11 -13.40 10.80
C ASN A 487 -29.01 -13.20 9.27
N PRO A 488 -29.20 -14.26 8.47
CA PRO A 488 -29.14 -14.19 7.01
C PRO A 488 -30.25 -13.32 6.40
N GLU A 489 -31.43 -13.25 7.03
CA GLU A 489 -32.60 -12.51 6.53
C GLU A 489 -32.44 -10.99 6.70
N ARG A 490 -31.49 -10.57 7.55
CA ARG A 490 -31.22 -9.15 7.81
C ARG A 490 -30.93 -8.36 6.54
N VAL A 491 -30.13 -8.93 5.63
CA VAL A 491 -29.77 -8.24 4.38
C VAL A 491 -30.99 -8.12 3.49
N SER A 492 -31.81 -9.17 3.36
CA SER A 492 -33.04 -9.11 2.55
C SER A 492 -34.06 -8.11 3.09
N ASP A 493 -34.12 -7.93 4.41
CA ASP A 493 -35.09 -7.02 5.05
C ASP A 493 -34.67 -5.55 4.98
N LEU A 494 -33.36 -5.29 5.06
CA LEU A 494 -32.82 -3.95 5.24
C LEU A 494 -32.14 -3.38 3.99
N VAL A 495 -31.75 -4.21 3.02
CA VAL A 495 -30.92 -3.76 1.88
C VAL A 495 -31.69 -3.91 0.57
N THR A 496 -31.81 -2.79 -0.15
CA THR A 496 -32.27 -2.74 -1.54
C THR A 496 -31.16 -2.22 -2.41
N VAL A 497 -30.75 -2.97 -3.43
CA VAL A 497 -29.80 -2.50 -4.45
C VAL A 497 -30.58 -1.93 -5.63
N THR A 498 -30.28 -0.68 -5.97
CA THR A 498 -30.95 0.10 -7.01
C THR A 498 -30.05 0.27 -8.24
N SER A 499 -30.65 0.52 -9.40
CA SER A 499 -29.93 0.74 -10.66
C SER A 499 -29.80 2.21 -11.05
N ASP A 500 -30.44 3.10 -10.29
CA ASP A 500 -30.48 4.54 -10.52
C ASP A 500 -30.28 5.30 -9.20
N PRO A 501 -29.34 6.25 -9.09
CA PRO A 501 -29.12 7.00 -7.85
C PRO A 501 -30.36 7.80 -7.41
N TYR A 502 -31.24 8.21 -8.33
CA TYR A 502 -32.47 8.92 -7.96
C TYR A 502 -33.49 8.01 -7.26
N GLU A 503 -33.60 6.74 -7.68
CA GLU A 503 -34.42 5.72 -7.00
C GLU A 503 -33.94 5.46 -5.56
N ALA A 504 -32.61 5.40 -5.39
CA ALA A 504 -32.00 5.26 -4.07
C ALA A 504 -32.42 6.41 -3.14
N CYS A 505 -32.47 7.63 -3.65
CA CYS A 505 -32.75 8.85 -2.87
C CYS A 505 -34.25 9.14 -2.67
N GLU A 506 -35.15 8.54 -3.45
CA GLU A 506 -36.58 8.81 -3.35
C GLU A 506 -37.14 8.44 -1.97
N SER A 507 -37.81 9.37 -1.29
CA SER A 507 -38.30 9.21 0.09
C SER A 507 -37.22 8.85 1.12
N ALA A 508 -35.94 9.08 0.82
CA ALA A 508 -34.84 8.88 1.78
C ALA A 508 -34.80 10.02 2.81
N HIS A 509 -34.36 9.71 4.03
CA HIS A 509 -34.08 10.71 5.07
C HIS A 509 -32.68 11.30 4.93
N ALA A 510 -31.75 10.49 4.45
CA ALA A 510 -30.35 10.84 4.26
C ALA A 510 -29.80 10.22 2.97
N LEU A 511 -28.87 10.95 2.36
CA LEU A 511 -27.99 10.49 1.30
C LEU A 511 -26.56 10.44 1.85
N VAL A 512 -25.91 9.29 1.73
CA VAL A 512 -24.55 9.05 2.22
C VAL A 512 -23.65 8.71 1.04
N ILE A 513 -22.60 9.51 0.81
CA ILE A 513 -21.62 9.24 -0.24
C ILE A 513 -20.42 8.53 0.38
N CYS A 514 -20.20 7.28 -0.02
CA CYS A 514 -19.09 6.46 0.48
C CYS A 514 -17.98 6.24 -0.56
N THR A 515 -18.24 6.53 -1.84
CA THR A 515 -17.24 6.39 -2.93
C THR A 515 -17.25 7.63 -3.83
N GLU A 516 -16.07 8.09 -4.23
CA GLU A 516 -15.84 9.32 -4.99
C GLU A 516 -16.08 9.21 -6.51
N TRP A 517 -17.13 8.51 -6.93
CA TRP A 517 -17.49 8.46 -8.36
C TRP A 517 -17.76 9.87 -8.90
N ASP A 518 -17.14 10.21 -10.04
CA ASP A 518 -17.26 11.57 -10.59
C ASP A 518 -18.70 11.92 -10.95
N MET A 519 -19.51 10.94 -11.38
CA MET A 519 -20.93 11.14 -11.69
C MET A 519 -21.76 11.70 -10.53
N PHE A 520 -21.33 11.50 -9.28
CA PHE A 520 -22.06 12.02 -8.12
C PHE A 520 -21.98 13.55 -8.02
N LYS A 521 -20.96 14.18 -8.63
CA LYS A 521 -20.84 15.65 -8.68
C LYS A 521 -21.92 16.29 -9.56
N ASP A 522 -22.38 15.55 -10.57
CA ASP A 522 -23.23 16.09 -11.64
C ASP A 522 -24.71 15.68 -11.50
N LEU A 523 -25.10 15.09 -10.35
CA LEU A 523 -26.48 14.72 -10.10
C LEU A 523 -27.39 15.96 -9.95
N ASP A 524 -28.64 15.80 -10.35
CA ASP A 524 -29.69 16.80 -10.14
C ASP A 524 -30.16 16.77 -8.68
N TYR A 525 -29.44 17.53 -7.85
CA TYR A 525 -29.70 17.61 -6.41
C TYR A 525 -30.99 18.35 -6.05
N GLU A 526 -31.51 19.23 -6.91
CA GLU A 526 -32.80 19.88 -6.70
C GLU A 526 -33.93 18.85 -6.79
N LYS A 527 -33.90 18.02 -7.83
CA LYS A 527 -34.81 16.89 -7.99
C LYS A 527 -34.71 15.90 -6.83
N ILE A 528 -33.49 15.56 -6.41
CA ILE A 528 -33.26 14.70 -5.23
C ILE A 528 -33.88 15.33 -3.99
N TYR A 529 -33.62 16.61 -3.73
CA TYR A 529 -34.15 17.33 -2.58
C TYR A 529 -35.67 17.22 -2.51
N HIS A 530 -36.37 17.51 -3.61
CA HIS A 530 -37.83 17.50 -3.65
C HIS A 530 -38.43 16.13 -3.34
N LYS A 531 -37.74 15.04 -3.71
CA LYS A 531 -38.20 13.66 -3.46
C LYS A 531 -37.79 13.09 -2.10
N MET A 532 -36.84 13.70 -1.39
CA MET A 532 -36.43 13.24 -0.06
C MET A 532 -37.38 13.69 1.05
N LEU A 533 -37.38 12.98 2.18
CA LEU A 533 -38.08 13.41 3.39
C LEU A 533 -37.34 14.58 4.06
N LYS A 534 -38.07 15.40 4.82
CA LYS A 534 -37.54 16.60 5.47
C LYS A 534 -37.45 16.43 6.99
N PRO A 535 -36.39 16.96 7.65
CA PRO A 535 -35.20 17.57 7.07
C PRO A 535 -34.35 16.55 6.25
N ALA A 536 -33.86 16.98 5.09
CA ALA A 536 -33.08 16.12 4.19
C ALA A 536 -31.58 16.29 4.47
N PHE A 537 -30.89 15.18 4.75
CA PHE A 537 -29.46 15.19 5.06
C PHE A 537 -28.60 14.66 3.90
N ILE A 538 -27.42 15.26 3.73
CA ILE A 538 -26.33 14.74 2.91
C ILE A 538 -25.11 14.53 3.81
N PHE A 539 -24.57 13.32 3.80
CA PHE A 539 -23.32 12.96 4.47
C PHE A 539 -22.27 12.65 3.39
N ASP A 540 -21.39 13.59 3.12
CA ASP A 540 -20.31 13.41 2.15
C ASP A 540 -19.06 12.85 2.85
N GLY A 541 -18.85 11.54 2.72
CA GLY A 541 -17.69 10.83 3.27
C GLY A 541 -16.44 10.91 2.38
N ARG A 542 -16.49 11.62 1.25
CA ARG A 542 -15.44 11.64 0.23
C ARG A 542 -15.07 13.04 -0.26
N ARG A 543 -15.72 14.09 0.24
CA ARG A 543 -15.46 15.50 -0.13
C ARG A 543 -15.60 15.74 -1.63
N VAL A 544 -16.62 15.11 -2.23
CA VAL A 544 -16.93 15.21 -3.67
C VAL A 544 -17.80 16.44 -3.96
N LEU A 545 -18.61 16.85 -2.98
CA LEU A 545 -19.61 17.91 -3.12
C LEU A 545 -19.15 19.27 -2.57
N ASP A 546 -17.89 19.43 -2.17
CA ASP A 546 -17.36 20.66 -1.57
C ASP A 546 -17.76 21.94 -2.33
N HIS A 547 -17.68 21.88 -3.66
CA HIS A 547 -18.01 22.99 -4.57
C HIS A 547 -19.52 23.32 -4.66
N LEU A 548 -20.39 22.39 -4.24
CA LEU A 548 -21.84 22.52 -4.29
C LEU A 548 -22.46 22.88 -2.93
N HIS A 549 -21.69 22.98 -1.86
CA HIS A 549 -22.22 23.17 -0.50
C HIS A 549 -23.22 24.33 -0.39
N THR A 550 -22.87 25.51 -0.93
CA THR A 550 -23.76 26.68 -0.90
C THR A 550 -25.06 26.44 -1.68
N GLN A 551 -24.97 25.81 -2.86
CA GLN A 551 -26.13 25.50 -3.68
C GLN A 551 -27.05 24.48 -3.00
N LEU A 552 -26.48 23.42 -2.43
CA LEU A 552 -27.20 22.39 -1.69
C LEU A 552 -27.88 22.95 -0.43
N GLN A 553 -27.23 23.86 0.28
CA GLN A 553 -27.83 24.59 1.40
C GLN A 553 -28.98 25.49 0.95
N ASN A 554 -28.87 26.14 -0.20
CA ASN A 554 -29.94 26.96 -0.78
C ASN A 554 -31.17 26.12 -1.16
N PHE A 555 -30.99 24.87 -1.63
CA PHE A 555 -32.09 23.93 -1.80
C PHE A 555 -32.73 23.53 -0.46
N GLY A 556 -31.94 23.53 0.62
CA GLY A 556 -32.41 23.26 1.99
C GLY A 556 -31.86 21.96 2.58
N PHE A 557 -30.81 21.37 2.01
CA PHE A 557 -30.12 20.24 2.61
C PHE A 557 -29.37 20.62 3.88
N GLN A 558 -29.37 19.70 4.85
CA GLN A 558 -28.38 19.68 5.92
C GLN A 558 -27.17 18.87 5.46
N ILE A 559 -26.02 19.52 5.32
CA ILE A 559 -24.82 18.90 4.74
C ILE A 559 -23.79 18.71 5.85
N GLU A 560 -23.35 17.47 6.00
CA GLU A 560 -22.29 17.07 6.90
C GLU A 560 -21.18 16.45 6.06
N THR A 561 -19.94 16.89 6.25
CA THR A 561 -18.79 16.30 5.55
C THR A 561 -17.60 16.12 6.48
N ILE A 562 -16.74 15.18 6.13
CA ILE A 562 -15.54 14.85 6.87
C ILE A 562 -14.60 16.05 6.92
N GLY A 563 -14.03 16.32 8.09
CA GLY A 563 -13.02 17.35 8.26
C GLY A 563 -13.52 18.78 8.15
N LYS A 564 -14.84 19.01 8.26
CA LYS A 564 -15.44 20.35 8.29
C LYS A 564 -16.48 20.45 9.39
N LYS A 565 -16.41 21.53 10.16
CA LYS A 565 -17.42 21.87 11.16
C LYS A 565 -18.66 22.43 10.46
N VAL A 566 -19.83 21.94 10.83
CA VAL A 566 -21.10 22.51 10.35
C VAL A 566 -21.41 23.76 11.16
N THR A 567 -21.29 24.91 10.51
CA THR A 567 -21.42 26.24 11.11
C THR A 567 -22.87 26.69 11.32
N THR A 568 -23.83 26.04 10.67
CA THR A 568 -25.26 26.39 10.75
C THR A 568 -26.11 25.12 10.71
N ARG A 569 -26.32 24.48 11.86
CA ARG A 569 -27.53 23.67 12.03
C ARG A 569 -28.70 24.65 11.95
N ILE A 570 -29.59 24.50 10.97
CA ILE A 570 -30.83 25.28 10.98
C ILE A 570 -31.48 25.04 12.36
N PRO A 571 -31.74 26.08 13.17
CA PRO A 571 -32.37 25.90 14.46
C PRO A 571 -33.65 25.09 14.29
N PHE A 572 -33.92 24.14 15.18
CA PHE A 572 -35.12 23.29 15.18
C PHE A 572 -36.45 24.06 15.34
N THR A 573 -36.41 25.39 15.29
CA THR A 573 -37.57 26.27 15.45
C THR A 573 -37.77 27.07 14.17
N PRO A 574 -39.00 27.13 13.63
CA PRO A 574 -39.29 28.04 12.54
C PRO A 574 -39.06 29.47 13.03
N THR A 575 -38.23 30.23 12.32
CA THR A 575 -38.14 31.69 12.44
C THR A 575 -39.37 32.34 11.79
N GLY A 576 -40.56 31.90 12.21
CA GLY A 576 -41.85 32.49 11.89
C GLY A 576 -42.50 32.84 13.22
N GLY A 577 -42.69 34.13 13.48
CA GLY A 577 -43.26 34.62 14.72
C GLY A 577 -44.56 33.89 15.06
N VAL A 578 -44.61 33.31 16.25
CA VAL A 578 -45.84 32.85 16.88
C VAL A 578 -46.78 34.06 16.97
N PRO A 579 -48.01 34.04 16.40
CA PRO A 579 -48.99 35.07 16.68
C PRO A 579 -49.26 35.04 18.19
N ARG A 580 -49.05 36.17 18.87
CA ARG A 580 -49.34 36.29 20.30
C ARG A 580 -50.79 35.87 20.55
N ILE A 581 -50.95 34.79 21.31
CA ILE A 581 -52.24 34.38 21.85
C ILE A 581 -52.69 35.48 22.81
N ASN A 582 -53.93 35.93 22.59
CA ASN A 582 -54.66 36.98 23.30
C ASN A 582 -54.32 37.13 24.78
N GLU A 583 -53.98 38.36 25.18
CA GLU A 583 -54.01 38.80 26.58
C GLU A 583 -55.45 38.67 27.14
N PRO A 584 -55.62 38.27 28.42
CA PRO A 584 -56.92 38.28 29.06
C PRO A 584 -57.40 39.73 29.29
N PRO A 585 -58.72 40.01 29.22
CA PRO A 585 -59.22 41.36 29.29
C PRO A 585 -58.96 42.00 30.66
N VAL A 586 -58.37 43.19 30.64
CA VAL A 586 -58.12 44.03 31.82
C VAL A 586 -59.46 44.41 32.46
N LYS A 587 -59.63 44.04 33.75
CA LYS A 587 -60.75 44.51 34.58
C LYS A 587 -60.66 46.03 34.72
N LYS A 588 -61.69 46.75 34.28
CA LYS A 588 -61.88 48.17 34.59
C LYS A 588 -61.98 48.36 36.12
N PRO A 589 -61.29 49.35 36.71
CA PRO A 589 -61.55 49.73 38.09
C PRO A 589 -62.93 50.39 38.19
N LYS A 590 -63.68 50.02 39.22
CA LYS A 590 -64.90 50.73 39.62
C LYS A 590 -64.51 52.10 40.18
N ALA A 591 -64.97 53.16 39.52
CA ALA A 591 -65.38 54.43 40.09
C ALA A 591 -66.35 55.10 39.11
#